data_AF-A0A4R4MA18-F1
#
_entry.id   AF-A0A4R4MA18-F1
#
_cell.length_a   1.000
_cell.length_b   1.000
_cell.length_c   1.000
_cell.angle_alpha   90.00
_cell.angle_beta   90.00
_cell.angle_gamma   90.00
#
_symmetry.space_group_name_H-M   'P 1'
#
loop_
_entity.id
_entity.type
_entity.pdbx_description
1 polymer ?
#
loop_
_entity_poly.entity_id
_entity_poly.type
_entity_poly.pdbx_seq_one_letter_code
_entity_poly.pdbx_strand_id
1 'polypeptide(L)'
;MGLGVYALGRLPGDEADELSAHLRDCPSCRAELAELRDVAELLARSVPQPPGHGPVTRRGAGRRPRTGASLNGLNGACAYGSRGPGRPR
;
A
#
# COMPACT_ATOMS: atom_id res chain seq x y z
N MET A 1 -27.02 -3.96 -1.95
CA MET A 1 -25.95 -4.76 -1.33
C MET A 1 -24.85 -4.99 -2.35
N GLY A 2 -23.59 -4.69 -2.03
CA GLY A 2 -22.46 -4.75 -2.96
C GLY A 2 -21.94 -6.16 -3.28
N LEU A 3 -22.81 -7.10 -3.71
CA LEU A 3 -22.45 -8.51 -3.92
C LEU A 3 -21.35 -8.71 -4.98
N GLY A 4 -21.36 -7.93 -6.06
CA GLY A 4 -20.31 -8.02 -7.09
C GLY A 4 -18.94 -7.55 -6.58
N VAL A 5 -18.91 -6.46 -5.80
CA VAL A 5 -17.68 -5.93 -5.20
C VAL A 5 -17.14 -6.89 -4.13
N TYR A 6 -18.05 -7.51 -3.37
CA TYR A 6 -17.73 -8.58 -2.43
C TYR A 6 -17.18 -9.83 -3.12
N ALA A 7 -17.77 -10.27 -4.24
CA ALA A 7 -17.27 -11.40 -5.04
C ALA A 7 -15.86 -11.16 -5.59
N LEU A 8 -15.52 -9.90 -5.91
CA LEU A 8 -14.17 -9.49 -6.34
C LEU A 8 -13.19 -9.28 -5.18
N GLY A 9 -13.61 -9.45 -3.92
CA GLY A 9 -12.78 -9.23 -2.74
C GLY A 9 -12.35 -7.77 -2.56
N ARG A 10 -13.18 -6.80 -3.02
CA ARG A 10 -12.87 -5.37 -3.00
C ARG A 10 -13.71 -4.55 -2.04
N LEU A 11 -14.60 -5.20 -1.29
CA LEU A 11 -15.44 -4.53 -0.30
C LEU A 11 -14.62 -4.22 0.96
N PRO A 12 -14.74 -3.02 1.58
CA PRO A 12 -14.09 -2.71 2.85
C PRO A 12 -14.45 -3.72 3.95
N GLY A 13 -13.58 -3.89 4.95
CA GLY A 13 -13.71 -4.97 5.93
C GLY A 13 -15.00 -4.91 6.75
N ASP A 14 -15.37 -3.72 7.22
CA ASP A 14 -16.62 -3.46 7.95
C ASP A 14 -17.85 -3.78 7.09
N GLU A 15 -17.88 -3.29 5.84
CA GLU A 15 -18.97 -3.59 4.90
C GLU A 15 -19.02 -5.08 4.51
N ALA A 16 -17.87 -5.74 4.41
CA ALA A 16 -17.76 -7.18 4.13
C ALA A 16 -18.26 -8.04 5.30
N ASP A 17 -18.01 -7.61 6.53
CA ASP A 17 -18.49 -8.30 7.74
C ASP A 17 -20.02 -8.20 7.85
N GLU A 18 -20.58 -7.01 7.60
CA GLU A 18 -22.03 -6.80 7.56
C GLU A 18 -22.71 -7.67 6.49
N LEU A 19 -22.15 -7.68 5.27
CA LEU A 19 -22.67 -8.49 4.19
C LEU A 19 -22.51 -9.99 4.46
N SER A 20 -21.39 -10.41 5.07
CA SER A 20 -21.17 -11.80 5.50
C SER A 20 -22.18 -12.24 6.55
N ALA A 21 -22.56 -11.36 7.47
CA ALA A 21 -23.63 -11.62 8.42
C ALA A 21 -24.96 -11.86 7.71
N HIS A 22 -25.35 -10.98 6.78
CA HIS A 22 -26.57 -11.15 6.00
C HIS A 22 -26.60 -12.46 5.19
N LEU A 23 -25.47 -12.83 4.58
CA LEU A 23 -25.36 -14.05 3.78
C LEU A 23 -25.56 -15.35 4.59
N ARG A 24 -25.40 -15.32 5.92
CA ARG A 24 -25.73 -16.49 6.77
C ARG A 24 -27.23 -16.76 6.79
N ASP A 25 -28.05 -15.72 6.75
CA ASP A 25 -29.50 -15.83 6.93
C ASP A 25 -30.30 -15.76 5.62
N CYS A 26 -29.68 -15.28 4.53
CA CYS A 26 -30.38 -15.03 3.26
C CYS A 26 -30.00 -16.01 2.12
N PRO A 27 -30.82 -17.04 1.81
CA PRO A 27 -30.53 -18.00 0.74
C PRO A 27 -30.54 -17.41 -0.67
N SER A 28 -31.38 -16.41 -0.95
CA SER A 28 -31.43 -15.77 -2.28
C SER A 28 -30.14 -15.01 -2.57
N CYS A 29 -29.63 -14.22 -1.63
CA CYS A 29 -28.37 -13.51 -1.78
C CYS A 29 -27.17 -14.48 -1.88
N ARG A 30 -27.24 -15.66 -1.25
CA ARG A 30 -26.23 -16.72 -1.46
C ARG A 30 -26.27 -17.28 -2.88
N ALA A 31 -27.46 -17.48 -3.45
CA ALA A 31 -27.61 -17.94 -4.83
C ALA A 31 -27.07 -16.89 -5.81
N GLU A 32 -27.43 -15.62 -5.64
CA GLU A 32 -26.88 -14.52 -6.44
C GLU A 32 -25.35 -14.43 -6.33
N LEU A 33 -24.81 -14.58 -5.11
CA LEU A 33 -23.36 -14.57 -4.90
C LEU A 33 -22.66 -15.74 -5.61
N ALA A 34 -23.30 -16.91 -5.72
CA ALA A 34 -22.74 -18.05 -6.45
C ALA A 34 -22.59 -17.72 -7.95
N GLU A 35 -23.64 -17.18 -8.57
CA GLU A 35 -23.61 -16.74 -9.97
C GLU A 35 -22.53 -15.68 -10.22
N LEU A 36 -22.39 -14.72 -9.29
CA LEU A 36 -21.38 -13.68 -9.41
C LEU A 36 -19.95 -14.20 -9.24
N ARG A 37 -19.74 -15.25 -8.44
CA ARG A 37 -18.43 -15.90 -8.28
C ARG A 37 -17.98 -16.60 -9.55
N ASP A 38 -18.90 -17.23 -10.27
CA ASP A 38 -18.59 -17.86 -11.56
C ASP A 38 -18.14 -16.82 -12.59
N VAL A 39 -18.80 -15.66 -12.63
CA VAL A 39 -18.37 -14.53 -13.47
C VAL A 39 -17.01 -13.98 -13.03
N ALA A 40 -16.77 -13.85 -11.73
CA ALA A 40 -15.49 -13.37 -11.19
C ALA A 40 -14.33 -14.31 -11.55
N GLU A 41 -14.55 -15.63 -11.52
CA GLU A 41 -13.59 -16.67 -11.95
C GLU A 41 -13.23 -16.51 -13.43
N LEU A 42 -14.23 -16.28 -14.30
CA LEU A 42 -13.99 -16.03 -15.73
C LEU A 42 -13.18 -14.76 -15.97
N LEU A 43 -13.49 -13.69 -15.22
CA LEU A 43 -12.72 -12.44 -15.27
C LEU A 43 -11.28 -12.64 -14.81
N ALA A 44 -11.05 -13.42 -13.75
CA ALA A 44 -9.70 -13.70 -13.27
C ALA A 44 -8.83 -14.44 -14.31
N ARG A 45 -9.45 -15.16 -15.26
CA ARG A 45 -8.75 -15.88 -16.34
C ARG A 45 -8.51 -15.02 -17.58
N SER A 46 -9.25 -13.91 -17.75
CA SER A 46 -9.17 -13.08 -18.96
C SER A 46 -8.07 -12.03 -18.90
N VAL A 47 -7.58 -11.70 -17.70
CA VAL A 47 -6.49 -10.75 -17.50
C VAL A 47 -5.17 -11.46 -17.20
N PRO A 48 -4.05 -11.07 -17.85
CA PRO A 48 -2.73 -11.50 -17.42
C PRO A 48 -2.51 -11.14 -15.95
N GLN A 49 -2.28 -12.15 -15.12
CA GLN A 49 -2.04 -11.92 -13.70
C GLN A 49 -0.66 -11.29 -13.54
N PRO A 50 -0.54 -10.05 -12.99
CA PRO A 50 0.76 -9.49 -12.69
C PRO A 50 1.47 -10.38 -11.66
N PRO A 51 2.81 -10.43 -11.66
CA PRO A 51 3.54 -11.13 -10.60
C PRO A 51 3.03 -10.63 -9.24
N GLY A 52 2.57 -11.58 -8.42
CA GLY A 52 1.78 -11.30 -7.23
C GLY A 52 2.42 -10.25 -6.32
N HIS A 53 1.61 -9.30 -5.86
CA HIS A 53 1.96 -8.39 -4.77
C HIS A 53 1.90 -9.17 -3.44
N GLY A 54 2.79 -10.14 -3.29
CA GLY A 54 3.06 -10.74 -1.98
C GLY A 54 3.44 -9.63 -0.98
N PRO A 55 3.28 -9.87 0.33
CA PRO A 55 3.68 -8.89 1.33
C PRO A 55 5.11 -8.45 1.04
N VAL A 56 5.28 -7.18 0.71
CA VAL A 56 6.60 -6.57 0.48
C VAL A 56 7.30 -6.60 1.83
N THR A 57 8.00 -7.71 2.11
CA THR A 57 9.00 -7.71 3.16
C THR A 57 10.09 -6.79 2.63
N ARG A 58 9.99 -5.49 2.97
CA ARG A 58 11.12 -4.60 2.81
C ARG A 58 12.17 -5.12 3.76
N ARG A 59 13.02 -6.03 3.29
CA ARG A 59 14.32 -6.29 3.89
C ARG A 59 15.07 -4.98 3.74
N GLY A 60 14.94 -4.11 4.74
CA GLY A 60 15.63 -2.83 4.76
C GLY A 60 17.10 -3.12 4.50
N ALA A 61 17.67 -2.48 3.48
CA ALA A 61 19.12 -2.44 3.36
C ALA A 61 19.62 -1.77 4.64
N GLY A 62 20.17 -2.57 5.55
CA GLY A 62 20.53 -2.13 6.90
C GLY A 62 21.26 -0.79 6.83
N ARG A 63 20.84 0.15 7.68
CA ARG A 63 21.52 1.43 7.85
C ARG A 63 22.91 1.13 8.41
N ARG A 64 23.89 0.91 7.55
CA ARG A 64 25.30 0.80 7.96
C ARG A 64 25.63 2.07 8.77
N PRO A 65 26.18 1.96 9.98
CA PRO A 65 26.79 3.10 10.63
C PRO A 65 27.79 3.70 9.65
N ARG A 66 27.65 5.00 9.34
CA ARG A 66 28.70 5.73 8.62
C ARG A 66 29.86 5.96 9.60
N THR A 67 30.54 4.91 10.04
CA THR A 67 31.83 5.02 10.72
C THR A 67 32.89 5.17 9.64
N GLY A 68 32.90 6.35 9.02
CA GLY A 68 33.82 6.74 7.95
C GLY A 68 34.43 8.12 8.18
N ALA A 69 34.46 8.60 9.43
CA ALA A 69 35.27 9.76 9.79
C ALA A 69 36.54 9.24 10.50
N SER A 70 37.56 8.94 9.70
CA SER A 70 38.92 8.84 10.22
C SER A 70 39.37 10.26 10.60
N LEU A 71 39.76 10.47 11.85
CA LEU A 71 40.25 11.74 12.39
C LEU A 71 41.67 12.05 11.90
N ASN A 72 41.89 12.16 10.59
CA ASN A 72 43.10 12.76 10.04
C ASN A 72 42.73 14.03 9.27
N GLY A 73 42.77 15.17 9.98
CA GLY A 73 42.71 16.50 9.37
C GLY A 73 41.55 17.38 9.84
N LEU A 74 41.50 17.72 11.13
CA LEU A 74 40.68 18.83 11.62
C LEU A 74 41.30 20.18 11.19
N ASN A 75 40.86 20.72 10.06
CA ASN A 75 40.83 22.16 9.82
C ASN A 75 39.36 22.62 9.89
N GLY A 76 38.81 22.59 11.10
CA GLY A 76 37.47 23.09 11.39
C GLY A 76 37.50 24.60 11.57
N ALA A 77 37.22 25.36 10.51
CA ALA A 77 36.81 26.75 10.63
C ALA A 77 35.30 26.84 10.36
N CYS A 78 34.52 26.99 11.42
CA CYS A 78 33.11 27.37 11.33
C CYS A 78 33.01 28.81 10.82
N ALA A 79 32.72 29.01 9.53
CA ALA A 79 32.32 30.33 9.03
C ALA A 79 30.82 30.53 9.26
N TYR A 80 30.48 31.07 10.42
CA TYR A 80 29.19 31.71 10.64
C TYR A 80 29.18 33.09 9.96
N GLY A 81 28.13 33.37 9.19
CA GLY A 81 27.51 34.68 8.99
C GLY A 81 28.35 35.86 8.47
N SER A 82 28.10 36.26 7.21
CA SER A 82 28.13 37.67 6.83
C SER A 82 26.90 38.02 5.98
N ARG A 83 26.01 38.83 6.57
CA ARG A 83 24.86 39.53 5.97
C ARG A 83 25.31 40.27 4.70
N GLY A 84 24.66 40.04 3.56
CA GLY A 84 24.87 40.83 2.34
C GLY A 84 24.32 42.26 2.48
N PRO A 85 24.94 43.29 1.90
CA PRO A 85 24.43 44.65 1.97
C PRO A 85 23.22 44.82 1.04
N GLY A 86 22.12 45.34 1.59
CA GLY A 86 20.96 45.77 0.83
C GLY A 86 21.32 46.91 -0.12
N ARG A 87 20.75 46.87 -1.33
CA ARG A 87 20.97 47.86 -2.39
C ARG A 87 19.80 48.85 -2.40
N PRO A 88 20.00 50.16 -2.22
CA PRO A 88 18.94 51.13 -2.49
C PRO A 88 18.92 51.52 -3.98
N ARG A 89 17.76 52.00 -4.42
CA ARG A 89 17.61 52.87 -5.60
C ARG A 89 17.18 54.24 -5.10
#